data_AF-A0A951ASR4-F1
#
_entry.id   AF-A0A951ASR4-F1
#
_cell.length_a   1.000
_cell.length_b   1.000
_cell.length_c   1.000
_cell.angle_alpha   90.00
_cell.angle_beta   90.00
_cell.angle_gamma   90.00
#
_symmetry.space_group_name_H-M   'P 1'
#
loop_
_entity.id
_entity.type
_entity.pdbx_description
1 polymer ?
#
loop_
_entity_poly.entity_id
_entity_poly.type
_entity_poly.pdbx_seq_one_letter_code
_entity_poly.pdbx_strand_id
1 'polypeptide(L)'
;MVHDSLPPDPFAGDPEDPALALEALDSADDGIDEPLDDDERAGLLADLSDLAVYQALLAPRGIRGIVVDCPDCAEQHYHDWQLLRASLQQLLEAGRMRPHEPAYDPDPAGYVSWEYCRGYTDAVLAENGG
;
A
#
# COMPACT_ATOMS: atom_id res chain seq x y z
N MET A 1 33.79 16.40 -20.52
CA MET A 1 32.63 16.67 -21.40
C MET A 1 31.82 17.76 -20.73
N VAL A 2 31.70 18.89 -21.42
CA VAL A 2 30.95 20.07 -20.99
C VAL A 2 29.48 19.69 -20.86
N HIS A 3 28.91 19.85 -19.66
CA HIS A 3 27.45 19.81 -19.52
C HIS A 3 26.96 21.13 -20.10
N ASP A 4 26.36 21.00 -21.27
CA ASP A 4 25.72 22.07 -22.02
C ASP A 4 24.77 22.81 -21.08
N SER A 5 25.01 24.11 -20.97
CA SER A 5 24.36 24.99 -20.01
C SER A 5 22.89 25.07 -20.35
N LEU A 6 22.04 24.47 -19.50
CA LEU A 6 20.61 24.75 -19.51
C LEU A 6 20.42 26.27 -19.54
N PRO A 7 19.49 26.80 -20.36
CA PRO A 7 19.16 28.21 -20.32
C PRO A 7 18.82 28.61 -18.88
N PRO A 8 19.23 29.82 -18.44
CA PRO A 8 18.89 30.27 -17.09
C PRO A 8 17.37 30.24 -16.93
N ASP A 9 16.93 29.72 -15.80
CA ASP A 9 15.51 29.66 -15.45
C ASP A 9 14.88 31.06 -15.59
N PRO A 10 13.84 31.23 -16.41
CA PRO A 10 13.20 32.52 -16.62
C PRO A 10 12.57 33.10 -15.35
N PHE A 11 12.34 32.30 -14.30
CA PHE A 11 11.74 32.73 -13.04
C PHE A 11 12.77 32.94 -11.92
N ALA A 12 14.08 32.78 -12.20
CA ALA A 12 15.12 32.92 -11.19
C ALA A 12 15.09 34.30 -10.48
N GLY A 13 14.71 34.30 -9.20
CA GLY A 13 14.64 35.48 -8.34
C GLY A 13 13.30 36.23 -8.38
N ASP A 14 12.27 35.67 -9.02
CA ASP A 14 10.91 36.20 -8.97
C ASP A 14 10.25 35.86 -7.62
N PRO A 15 9.77 36.85 -6.83
CA PRO A 15 9.02 36.58 -5.60
C PRO A 15 7.68 35.88 -5.84
N GLU A 16 7.14 35.89 -7.08
CA GLU A 16 5.94 35.16 -7.49
C GLU A 16 6.28 33.98 -8.43
N ASP A 17 7.43 33.35 -8.23
CA ASP A 17 7.85 32.17 -8.99
C ASP A 17 6.84 31.01 -8.79
N PRO A 18 6.18 30.52 -9.86
CA PRO A 18 5.25 29.39 -9.76
C PRO A 18 5.94 28.08 -9.32
N ALA A 19 7.25 27.92 -9.56
CA ALA A 19 8.02 26.77 -9.08
C ALA A 19 8.15 26.78 -7.55
N LEU A 20 8.37 27.95 -6.93
CA LEU A 20 8.37 28.11 -5.47
C LEU A 20 7.01 27.76 -4.85
N ALA A 21 5.91 28.11 -5.53
CA ALA A 21 4.57 27.76 -5.08
C ALA A 21 4.28 26.25 -5.12
N LEU A 22 4.83 25.54 -6.12
CA LEU A 22 4.75 24.08 -6.23
C LEU A 22 5.63 23.39 -5.18
N GLU A 23 6.86 23.85 -4.96
CA GLU A 23 7.74 23.32 -3.90
C GLU A 23 7.12 23.49 -2.50
N ALA A 24 6.43 24.61 -2.26
CA ALA A 24 5.70 24.83 -1.01
C ALA A 24 4.47 23.91 -0.85
N LEU A 25 3.87 23.43 -1.95
CA LEU A 25 2.78 22.45 -1.94
C LEU A 25 3.29 21.02 -1.81
N ASP A 26 4.40 20.67 -2.47
CA ASP A 26 5.08 19.39 -2.29
C ASP A 26 5.60 19.24 -0.83
N SER A 27 6.03 20.35 -0.22
CA SER A 27 6.35 20.43 1.21
C SER A 27 5.11 20.60 2.11
N ALA A 28 3.90 20.73 1.55
CA ALA A 28 2.65 20.76 2.33
C ALA A 28 1.93 19.41 2.30
N ASP A 29 2.37 18.47 1.46
CA ASP A 29 2.15 17.02 1.60
C ASP A 29 3.12 16.40 2.62
N ASP A 30 3.68 17.25 3.52
CA ASP A 30 4.43 16.90 4.72
C ASP A 30 3.52 16.23 5.78
N GLY A 31 2.92 15.10 5.42
CA GLY A 31 2.85 13.98 6.35
C GLY A 31 4.29 13.51 6.56
N ILE A 32 5.03 14.26 7.39
CA ILE A 32 6.44 14.02 7.73
C ILE A 32 6.63 12.50 7.90
N ASP A 33 7.60 11.96 7.15
CA ASP A 33 8.13 10.59 7.22
C ASP A 33 8.59 10.24 8.66
N GLU A 34 7.66 10.21 9.62
CA GLU A 34 7.96 9.75 10.96
C GLU A 34 8.23 8.25 10.82
N PRO A 35 9.43 7.78 11.18
CA PRO A 35 9.72 6.36 11.09
C PRO A 35 8.73 5.59 11.94
N LEU A 36 8.22 4.48 11.41
CA LEU A 36 7.31 3.57 12.12
C LEU A 36 7.86 3.28 13.52
N ASP A 37 7.01 3.39 14.52
CA ASP A 37 7.37 2.97 15.87
C ASP A 37 7.49 1.44 15.96
N ASP A 38 8.04 0.95 17.08
CA ASP A 38 8.28 -0.48 17.27
C ASP A 38 6.98 -1.30 17.27
N ASP A 39 5.87 -0.74 17.73
CA ASP A 39 4.57 -1.40 17.80
C ASP A 39 3.91 -1.46 16.41
N GLU A 40 3.92 -0.36 15.66
CA GLU A 40 3.47 -0.30 14.26
C GLU A 40 4.26 -1.29 13.39
N ARG A 41 5.58 -1.30 13.55
CA ARG A 41 6.46 -2.23 12.87
C ARG A 41 6.15 -3.68 13.21
N ALA A 42 5.89 -3.99 14.48
CA ALA A 42 5.50 -5.33 14.91
C ALA A 42 4.14 -5.74 14.32
N GLY A 43 3.18 -4.81 14.26
CA GLY A 43 1.88 -5.01 13.62
C GLY A 43 2.01 -5.39 12.14
N LEU A 44 2.78 -4.62 11.37
CA LEU A 44 3.02 -4.89 9.95
C LEU A 44 3.69 -6.24 9.70
N LEU A 45 4.62 -6.64 10.57
CA LEU A 45 5.26 -7.96 10.48
C LEU A 45 4.27 -9.10 10.77
N ALA A 46 3.36 -8.90 11.71
CA ALA A 46 2.28 -9.84 11.99
C ALA A 46 1.32 -9.93 10.79
N ASP A 47 0.92 -8.80 10.22
CA ASP A 47 0.05 -8.75 9.04
C ASP A 47 0.68 -9.44 7.82
N LEU A 48 1.98 -9.23 7.60
CA LEU A 48 2.73 -9.93 6.54
C LEU A 48 2.77 -11.45 6.75
N SER A 49 2.86 -11.88 8.01
CA SER A 49 2.85 -13.30 8.38
C SER A 49 1.47 -13.92 8.16
N ASP A 50 0.42 -13.24 8.62
CA ASP A 50 -0.98 -13.63 8.42
C ASP A 50 -1.32 -13.70 6.94
N LEU A 51 -0.94 -12.68 6.16
CA LEU A 51 -1.15 -12.62 4.72
C LEU A 51 -0.52 -13.82 4.00
N ALA A 52 0.68 -14.25 4.40
CA ALA A 52 1.33 -15.42 3.83
C ALA A 52 0.55 -16.71 4.11
N VAL A 53 -0.02 -16.86 5.31
CA VAL A 53 -0.87 -17.99 5.68
C VAL A 53 -2.17 -17.97 4.88
N TYR A 54 -2.83 -16.81 4.80
CA TYR A 54 -4.08 -16.64 4.06
C TYR A 54 -3.91 -16.98 2.59
N GLN A 55 -2.85 -16.45 1.97
CA GLN A 55 -2.51 -16.77 0.59
C GLN A 55 -2.29 -18.29 0.40
N ALA A 56 -1.53 -18.93 1.30
CA ALA A 56 -1.25 -20.37 1.19
C ALA A 56 -2.53 -21.24 1.28
N LEU A 57 -3.50 -20.83 2.09
CA LEU A 57 -4.76 -21.56 2.25
C LEU A 57 -5.77 -21.28 1.13
N LEU A 58 -5.88 -20.04 0.68
CA LEU A 58 -6.96 -19.57 -0.19
C LEU A 58 -6.58 -19.48 -1.67
N ALA A 59 -5.30 -19.24 -2.01
CA ALA A 59 -4.88 -19.19 -3.42
C ALA A 59 -5.15 -20.49 -4.19
N PRO A 60 -4.92 -21.70 -3.63
CA PRO A 60 -5.27 -22.96 -4.30
C PRO A 60 -6.77 -23.14 -4.56
N ARG A 61 -7.61 -22.36 -3.90
CA ARG A 61 -9.08 -22.37 -4.03
C ARG A 61 -9.60 -21.36 -5.04
N GLY A 62 -8.71 -20.61 -5.70
CA GLY A 62 -9.05 -19.62 -6.72
C GLY A 62 -9.19 -18.18 -6.18
N ILE A 63 -8.97 -17.96 -4.89
CA ILE A 63 -8.96 -16.59 -4.33
C ILE A 63 -7.65 -15.89 -4.71
N ARG A 64 -7.77 -14.72 -5.32
CA ARG A 64 -6.67 -13.92 -5.87
C ARG A 64 -6.13 -12.87 -4.91
N GLY A 65 -6.92 -12.47 -3.92
CA GLY A 65 -6.52 -11.44 -2.99
C GLY A 65 -7.58 -11.01 -1.99
N ILE A 66 -7.41 -9.80 -1.48
CA ILE A 66 -8.26 -9.19 -0.45
C ILE A 66 -9.05 -8.03 -1.04
N VAL A 67 -10.31 -7.89 -0.63
CA VAL A 67 -11.11 -6.68 -0.84
C VAL A 67 -11.17 -5.87 0.46
N VAL A 68 -10.96 -4.56 0.34
CA VAL A 68 -11.01 -3.59 1.44
C VAL A 68 -12.02 -2.51 1.10
N ASP A 69 -12.95 -2.26 2.01
CA ASP A 69 -13.84 -1.09 1.94
C ASP A 69 -13.06 0.15 2.41
N CYS A 70 -12.73 1.05 1.48
CA CYS A 70 -11.98 2.25 1.81
C CYS A 70 -12.94 3.35 2.30
N PRO A 71 -12.79 3.86 3.53
CA PRO A 71 -13.69 4.87 4.09
C PRO A 71 -13.51 6.25 3.42
N ASP A 72 -12.35 6.52 2.84
CA ASP A 72 -12.02 7.84 2.27
C ASP A 72 -12.65 8.05 0.90
N CYS A 73 -12.64 7.03 0.04
CA CYS A 73 -13.24 7.09 -1.30
C CYS A 73 -14.64 6.45 -1.36
N ALA A 74 -15.07 5.73 -0.31
CA ALA A 74 -16.31 4.96 -0.28
C ALA A 74 -16.44 3.90 -1.40
N GLU A 75 -15.29 3.36 -1.84
CA GLU A 75 -15.19 2.32 -2.86
C GLU A 75 -14.49 1.06 -2.32
N GLN A 76 -14.69 -0.06 -3.01
CA GLN A 76 -14.00 -1.31 -2.73
C GLN A 76 -12.66 -1.36 -3.46
N HIS A 77 -11.58 -1.54 -2.71
CA HIS A 77 -10.24 -1.74 -3.26
C HIS A 77 -9.91 -3.22 -3.30
N TYR A 78 -9.60 -3.73 -4.48
CA TYR A 78 -9.22 -5.12 -4.71
C TYR A 78 -7.71 -5.22 -4.81
N HIS A 79 -7.09 -5.90 -3.85
CA HIS A 79 -5.65 -6.09 -3.80
C HIS A 79 -5.30 -7.55 -4.01
N ASP A 80 -4.63 -7.84 -5.13
CA ASP A 80 -4.00 -9.15 -5.33
C ASP A 80 -2.99 -9.44 -4.23
N TRP A 81 -2.77 -10.72 -3.92
CA TRP A 81 -1.83 -11.14 -2.88
C TRP A 81 -0.45 -10.49 -3.01
N GLN A 82 0.07 -10.43 -4.23
CA GLN A 82 1.41 -9.86 -4.49
C GLN A 82 1.43 -8.34 -4.31
N LEU A 83 0.36 -7.67 -4.71
CA LEU A 83 0.22 -6.23 -4.58
C LEU A 83 0.15 -5.85 -3.11
N LEU A 84 -0.75 -6.45 -2.33
CA LEU A 84 -0.91 -6.16 -0.92
C LEU A 84 0.37 -6.45 -0.13
N ARG A 85 1.05 -7.57 -0.44
CA ARG A 85 2.34 -7.90 0.17
C ARG A 85 3.39 -6.84 -0.12
N ALA A 86 3.53 -6.42 -1.38
CA ALA A 86 4.49 -5.39 -1.76
C ALA A 86 4.19 -4.04 -1.08
N SER A 87 2.91 -3.69 -0.96
CA SER A 87 2.45 -2.50 -0.24
C SER A 87 2.83 -2.53 1.24
N LEU A 88 2.56 -3.62 1.96
CA LEU A 88 2.93 -3.77 3.37
C LEU A 88 4.44 -3.79 3.58
N GLN A 89 5.20 -4.48 2.71
CA GLN A 89 6.66 -4.49 2.76
C GLN A 89 7.24 -3.08 2.55
N GLN A 90 6.67 -2.33 1.62
CA GLN A 90 7.12 -0.96 1.39
C GLN A 90 6.76 -0.04 2.55
N LEU A 91 5.56 -0.16 3.11
CA LEU A 91 5.18 0.60 4.30
C LEU A 91 6.17 0.32 5.44
N LEU A 92 6.53 -0.94 5.64
CA LEU A 92 7.55 -1.36 6.61
C LEU A 92 8.94 -0.77 6.35
N GLU A 93 9.35 -0.63 5.09
CA GLU A 93 10.69 -0.16 4.70
C GLU A 93 10.80 1.37 4.64
N ALA A 94 9.76 2.04 4.17
CA ALA A 94 9.77 3.44 3.77
C ALA A 94 8.81 4.32 4.58
N GLY A 95 8.05 3.75 5.53
CA GLY A 95 7.06 4.49 6.34
C GLY A 95 5.83 4.96 5.57
N ARG A 96 5.77 4.72 4.26
CA ARG A 96 4.67 5.18 3.40
C ARG A 96 4.28 4.18 2.32
N MET A 97 2.98 4.14 2.07
CA MET A 97 2.39 3.43 0.93
C MET A 97 2.68 4.20 -0.35
N ARG A 98 3.09 3.50 -1.43
CA ARG A 98 3.16 4.14 -2.75
C ARG A 98 1.75 4.17 -3.33
N PRO A 99 1.40 5.23 -4.09
CA PRO A 99 0.26 5.17 -4.97
C PRO A 99 0.38 3.94 -5.86
N HIS A 100 -0.70 3.17 -5.93
CA HIS A 100 -0.86 2.10 -6.90
C HIS A 100 -2.13 2.36 -7.69
N GLU A 101 -2.12 2.00 -8.95
CA GLU A 101 -3.32 2.08 -9.75
C GLU A 101 -4.31 0.99 -9.30
N PRO A 102 -5.62 1.28 -9.26
CA PRO A 102 -6.64 0.28 -9.01
C PRO A 102 -6.56 -0.87 -10.02
N ALA A 103 -6.96 -2.08 -9.60
CA ALA A 103 -7.13 -3.18 -10.54
C ALA A 103 -8.16 -2.80 -11.62
N TYR A 104 -7.82 -3.06 -12.89
CA TYR A 104 -8.75 -2.84 -13.99
C TYR A 104 -9.77 -3.99 -14.08
N ASP A 105 -11.05 -3.65 -13.94
CA ASP A 105 -12.20 -4.59 -13.99
C ASP A 105 -11.99 -5.89 -13.17
N PRO A 106 -11.80 -5.77 -11.83
CA PRO A 106 -11.56 -6.94 -10.99
C PRO A 106 -12.85 -7.76 -10.85
N ASP A 107 -12.81 -9.05 -11.21
CA ASP A 107 -13.87 -10.00 -10.83
C ASP A 107 -13.96 -10.10 -9.28
N PRO A 108 -15.06 -9.61 -8.67
CA PRO A 108 -15.21 -9.57 -7.20
C PRO A 108 -15.24 -10.97 -6.58
N ALA A 109 -15.65 -12.00 -7.33
CA ALA A 109 -15.68 -13.38 -6.82
C ALA A 109 -14.28 -13.93 -6.51
N GLY A 110 -13.23 -13.30 -7.04
CA GLY A 110 -11.84 -13.64 -6.77
C GLY A 110 -11.26 -13.04 -5.49
N TYR A 111 -12.02 -12.25 -4.72
CA TYR A 111 -11.50 -11.54 -3.55
C TYR A 111 -12.40 -11.75 -2.34
N VAL A 112 -11.80 -11.71 -1.16
CA VAL A 112 -12.50 -11.89 0.13
C VAL A 112 -11.99 -10.87 1.14
N SER A 113 -12.75 -10.60 2.20
CA SER A 113 -12.30 -9.67 3.24
C SER A 113 -11.22 -10.29 4.11
N TRP A 114 -10.50 -9.45 4.86
CA TRP A 114 -9.51 -9.91 5.84
C TRP A 114 -10.14 -10.81 6.92
N GLU A 115 -11.35 -10.44 7.38
CA GLU A 115 -12.10 -11.18 8.40
C GLU A 115 -12.46 -12.58 7.90
N TYR A 116 -12.81 -12.72 6.63
CA TYR A 116 -13.05 -14.02 6.02
C TYR A 116 -11.78 -14.87 6.07
N CYS A 117 -10.63 -14.32 5.67
CA CYS A 117 -9.35 -15.03 5.71
C CYS A 117 -8.99 -15.52 7.12
N ARG A 118 -9.18 -14.65 8.12
CA ARG A 118 -8.95 -14.97 9.54
C ARG A 118 -9.85 -16.11 10.00
N GLY A 119 -11.17 -15.98 9.81
CA GLY A 119 -12.13 -17.00 10.22
C GLY A 119 -11.93 -18.34 9.49
N TYR A 120 -11.52 -18.31 8.22
CA TYR A 120 -11.16 -19.50 7.47
C TYR A 120 -9.94 -20.21 8.06
N THR A 121 -8.89 -19.44 8.36
CA THR A 121 -7.66 -19.95 8.95
C THR A 121 -7.92 -20.57 10.32
N ASP A 122 -8.70 -19.90 11.17
CA ASP A 122 -9.08 -20.39 12.50
C ASP A 122 -9.82 -21.73 12.41
N ALA A 123 -10.77 -21.85 11.47
CA ALA A 123 -11.50 -23.09 11.23
C ALA A 123 -10.56 -24.23 10.80
N VAL A 124 -9.66 -23.98 9.85
CA VAL A 124 -8.68 -24.99 9.37
C VAL A 124 -7.73 -25.43 10.49
N LEU A 125 -7.26 -24.50 11.33
CA LEU A 125 -6.38 -24.82 12.45
C LEU A 125 -7.10 -25.62 13.53
N ALA A 126 -8.38 -25.32 13.80
CA ALA A 126 -9.19 -26.09 14.73
C ALA A 126 -9.44 -27.53 14.26
N GLU A 127 -9.65 -27.74 12.94
CA GLU A 127 -9.84 -29.07 12.36
C GLU A 127 -8.55 -29.92 12.37
N ASN A 128 -7.38 -29.29 12.20
CA ASN A 128 -6.08 -29.99 12.17
C ASN A 128 -5.46 -30.20 13.56
N GLY A 129 -5.96 -29.50 14.59
CA GLY A 129 -5.52 -29.63 15.98
C GLY A 129 -6.37 -30.56 16.84
N GLY A 130 -7.41 -31.17 16.27
CA GLY A 130 -8.35 -32.10 16.94
C GLY A 130 -8.01 -33.58 16.76
#